data_AF-A0A8H7XVC4-F1
#
_entry.id   AF-A0A8H7XVC4-F1
#
_cell.length_a   1.000
_cell.length_b   1.000
_cell.length_c   1.000
_cell.angle_alpha   90.00
_cell.angle_beta   90.00
_cell.angle_gamma   90.00
#
_symmetry.space_group_name_H-M   'P 1'
#
loop_
_entity.id
_entity.type
_entity.pdbx_description
1 polymer ?
#
loop_
_entity_poly.entity_id
_entity_poly.type
_entity_poly.pdbx_seq_one_letter_code
_entity_poly.pdbx_strand_id
1 'polypeptide(L)'
;MGSLMSTLTDSNEDEQSAQGRHYTPLPDDVDVVRGYLTLWVPVELANVIIDEAQYWPKVHFGVRPPDDVPTCVFETGGPECSLVTPKLSELIGTTKFVRIKKVVFRTISHDQGFCSENNFPSKYLGSWTWFEAGIIREVEKTSVGEQPGTEEGLILTRVRDFMDAMDDTVGDGMKIALVANPSQTDSSTWHLQRNIRASREDAIHQIVWSDEVPDYAEEDEMKFIDSTGAGKGMGYVRCLQPSDRIVVIAKAKFAAWANYVRQVEVEVYYSD
;
A
#
# COMPACT_ATOMS: atom_id res chain seq x y z
N MET A 1 -1.91 -1.84 -29.60
CA MET A 1 -0.87 -0.80 -29.46
C MET A 1 -1.48 0.36 -28.69
N GLY A 2 -1.28 0.40 -27.37
CA GLY A 2 -1.69 1.50 -26.50
C GLY A 2 -0.65 1.58 -25.41
N SER A 3 0.21 2.58 -25.50
CA SER A 3 1.30 2.81 -24.54
C SER A 3 0.71 3.44 -23.29
N LEU A 4 0.83 2.77 -22.15
CA LEU A 4 0.58 3.37 -20.83
C LEU A 4 1.66 4.43 -20.61
N MET A 5 1.29 5.71 -20.62
CA MET A 5 2.20 6.78 -20.25
C MET A 5 2.09 7.03 -18.75
N SER A 6 3.13 6.63 -18.02
CA SER A 6 3.38 7.07 -16.64
C SER A 6 3.86 8.52 -16.69
N THR A 7 3.08 9.43 -16.11
CA THR A 7 3.46 10.83 -15.95
C THR A 7 4.15 11.02 -14.59
N LEU A 8 5.49 11.10 -14.61
CA LEU A 8 6.24 11.80 -13.57
C LEU A 8 5.91 13.29 -13.69
N THR A 9 5.10 13.81 -12.78
CA THR A 9 4.86 15.25 -12.68
C THR A 9 5.75 15.80 -11.57
N ASP A 10 6.79 16.50 -11.98
CA ASP A 10 7.57 17.39 -11.13
C ASP A 10 7.22 18.82 -11.56
N SER A 11 6.54 19.56 -10.67
CA SER A 11 6.81 20.98 -10.38
C SER A 11 5.64 21.63 -9.62
N ASN A 12 5.93 21.97 -8.36
CA ASN A 12 5.66 23.28 -7.74
C ASN A 12 4.42 24.07 -8.18
N GLU A 13 3.27 23.84 -7.53
CA GLU A 13 2.31 24.90 -7.19
C GLU A 13 1.59 24.51 -5.88
N ASP A 14 1.87 25.25 -4.80
CA ASP A 14 0.90 25.68 -3.78
C ASP A 14 1.62 26.29 -2.57
N GLU A 15 1.96 27.58 -2.67
CA GLU A 15 2.15 28.45 -1.51
C GLU A 15 0.78 28.97 -1.06
N GLN A 16 0.16 28.32 -0.06
CA GLN A 16 -0.69 28.95 0.98
C GLN A 16 -1.36 27.90 1.89
N SER A 17 -0.66 27.50 2.95
CA SER A 17 -1.24 27.14 4.27
C SER A 17 -0.11 26.88 5.27
N ALA A 18 0.36 27.95 5.94
CA ALA A 18 1.40 27.90 6.96
C ALA A 18 0.84 27.51 8.35
N GLN A 19 0.23 26.32 8.44
CA GLN A 19 0.04 25.63 9.71
C GLN A 19 0.57 24.20 9.57
N GLY A 20 1.77 23.96 10.11
CA GLY A 20 2.31 22.61 10.34
C GLY A 20 2.69 21.80 9.11
N ARG A 21 3.34 22.39 8.08
CA ARG A 21 3.96 21.58 7.02
C ARG A 21 5.07 20.73 7.65
N HIS A 22 4.78 19.46 7.86
CA HIS A 22 5.78 18.47 8.24
C HIS A 22 6.80 18.38 7.10
N TYR A 23 8.00 18.91 7.33
CA TYR A 23 9.07 18.82 6.35
C TYR A 23 9.38 17.34 6.09
N THR A 24 9.57 17.00 4.81
CA THR A 24 10.02 15.66 4.40
C THR A 24 11.48 15.79 3.97
N PRO A 25 12.44 15.22 4.70
CA PRO A 25 13.84 15.36 4.35
C PRO A 25 14.21 14.56 3.11
N LEU A 26 15.15 15.10 2.33
CA LEU A 26 15.89 14.32 1.34
C LEU A 26 16.95 13.46 2.03
N PRO A 27 17.46 12.39 1.39
CA PRO A 27 18.55 11.58 1.94
C PRO A 27 19.75 12.43 2.40
N ASP A 28 20.15 13.41 1.58
CA ASP A 28 21.26 14.32 1.89
C ASP A 28 20.97 15.20 3.12
N ASP A 29 19.71 15.59 3.34
CA ASP A 29 19.33 16.38 4.53
C ASP A 29 19.50 15.57 5.81
N VAL A 30 19.19 14.27 5.76
CA VAL A 30 19.37 13.36 6.90
C VAL A 30 20.85 13.21 7.21
N ASP A 31 21.70 13.06 6.20
CA ASP A 31 23.15 13.00 6.36
C ASP A 31 23.73 14.29 6.96
N VAL A 32 23.25 15.45 6.50
CA VAL A 32 23.65 16.75 7.06
C VAL A 32 23.24 16.87 8.53
N VAL A 33 21.99 16.54 8.87
CA VAL A 33 21.50 16.58 10.26
C VAL A 33 22.29 15.61 11.15
N ARG A 34 22.55 14.39 10.68
CA ARG A 34 23.39 13.39 11.36
C ARG A 34 24.80 13.94 11.62
N GLY A 35 25.39 14.59 10.62
CA GLY A 35 26.68 15.26 10.72
C GLY A 35 26.69 16.35 11.81
N TYR A 36 25.64 17.16 11.90
CA TYR A 36 25.53 18.16 12.96
C TYR A 36 25.32 17.56 14.35
N LEU A 37 24.47 16.53 14.49
CA LEU A 37 24.23 15.87 15.77
C LEU A 37 25.50 15.21 16.30
N THR A 38 26.32 14.64 15.42
CA THR A 38 27.58 13.97 15.81
C THR A 38 28.66 14.92 16.35
N LEU A 39 28.47 16.25 16.24
CA LEU A 39 29.29 17.24 16.94
C LEU A 39 29.03 17.27 18.46
N TRP A 40 27.86 16.78 18.89
CA TRP A 40 27.38 16.89 20.27
C TRP A 40 27.18 15.54 20.95
N VAL A 41 26.83 14.50 20.18
CA VAL A 41 26.54 13.17 20.70
C VAL A 41 27.22 12.08 19.86
N PRO A 42 27.50 10.89 20.41
CA PRO A 42 27.93 9.74 19.62
C PRO A 42 26.93 9.39 18.50
N VAL A 43 27.41 8.77 17.43
CA VAL A 43 26.63 8.47 16.22
C VAL A 43 25.38 7.62 16.53
N GLU A 44 25.47 6.75 17.53
CA GLU A 44 24.36 5.91 17.98
C GLU A 44 23.21 6.76 18.53
N LEU A 45 23.54 7.79 19.33
CA LEU A 45 22.53 8.72 19.86
C LEU A 45 22.00 9.67 18.79
N ALA A 46 22.85 10.11 17.86
CA ALA A 46 22.40 10.90 16.71
C ALA A 46 21.34 10.12 15.90
N ASN A 47 21.58 8.84 15.64
CA ASN A 47 20.64 7.97 14.94
C ASN A 47 19.34 7.76 15.74
N VAL A 48 19.43 7.56 17.06
CA VAL A 48 18.23 7.50 17.92
C VAL A 48 17.43 8.80 17.85
N ILE A 49 18.07 9.97 17.90
CA ILE A 49 17.38 11.26 17.80
C ILE A 49 16.66 11.41 16.45
N ILE A 50 17.32 11.04 15.34
CA ILE A 50 16.73 11.07 14.00
C ILE A 50 15.53 10.12 13.92
N ASP A 51 15.65 8.92 14.50
CA ASP A 51 14.60 7.89 14.49
C ASP A 51 13.39 8.31 15.31
N GLU A 52 13.59 8.78 16.54
CA GLU A 52 12.52 9.28 17.42
C GLU A 52 11.84 10.53 16.85
N ALA A 53 12.58 11.36 16.12
CA ALA A 53 12.01 12.51 15.41
C ALA A 53 11.24 12.13 14.13
N GLN A 54 11.27 10.85 13.74
CA GLN A 54 10.77 10.35 12.44
C GLN A 54 11.28 11.19 11.25
N TYR A 55 12.54 11.65 11.34
CA TYR A 55 13.16 12.50 10.32
C TYR A 55 13.74 11.63 9.21
N TRP A 56 12.84 11.01 8.44
CA TRP A 56 13.16 10.01 7.42
C TRP A 56 12.76 10.50 6.03
N PRO A 57 13.53 10.18 4.98
CA PRO A 57 13.09 10.42 3.62
C PRO A 57 11.88 9.54 3.28
N LYS A 58 11.13 9.95 2.27
CA LYS A 58 10.00 9.17 1.74
C LYS A 58 10.00 9.16 0.23
N VAL A 59 9.43 8.10 -0.32
CA VAL A 59 9.05 8.01 -1.74
C VAL A 59 7.55 7.84 -1.86
N HIS A 60 6.99 8.29 -2.97
CA HIS A 60 5.56 8.27 -3.26
C HIS A 60 5.32 7.54 -4.58
N PHE A 61 4.28 6.72 -4.61
CA PHE A 61 3.75 6.11 -5.82
C PHE A 61 2.23 6.11 -5.79
N GLY A 62 1.59 6.54 -6.87
CA GLY A 62 0.14 6.66 -6.94
C GLY A 62 -0.40 6.32 -8.32
N VAL A 63 -1.60 5.75 -8.33
CA VAL A 63 -2.33 5.41 -9.55
C VAL A 63 -3.68 6.10 -9.53
N ARG A 64 -4.04 6.71 -10.65
CA ARG A 64 -5.38 7.24 -10.93
C ARG A 64 -5.90 6.59 -12.21
N PRO A 65 -7.20 6.25 -12.30
CA PRO A 65 -7.81 5.78 -13.52
C PRO A 65 -7.69 6.80 -14.66
N PRO A 66 -7.67 6.34 -15.91
CA PRO A 66 -7.82 7.22 -17.07
C PRO A 66 -9.11 8.04 -16.98
N ASP A 67 -9.03 9.29 -17.43
CA ASP A 67 -10.17 10.21 -17.54
C ASP A 67 -10.92 10.50 -16.22
N ASP A 68 -10.30 10.23 -15.06
CA ASP A 68 -10.87 10.43 -13.71
C ASP A 68 -12.19 9.65 -13.48
N VAL A 69 -12.41 8.59 -14.27
CA VAL A 69 -13.56 7.69 -14.14
C VAL A 69 -13.23 6.62 -13.11
N PRO A 70 -13.98 6.49 -12.00
CA PRO A 70 -13.69 5.49 -10.99
C PRO A 70 -13.70 4.06 -11.55
N THR A 71 -12.69 3.27 -11.20
CA THR A 71 -12.71 1.83 -11.46
C THR A 71 -13.76 1.19 -10.55
N CYS A 72 -14.73 0.50 -11.13
CA CYS A 72 -15.81 -0.12 -10.37
C CYS A 72 -15.58 -1.62 -10.20
N VAL A 73 -15.45 -2.06 -8.95
CA VAL A 73 -15.21 -3.46 -8.57
C VAL A 73 -16.49 -4.06 -8.00
N PHE A 74 -16.92 -5.19 -8.55
CA PHE A 74 -18.12 -5.92 -8.16
C PHE A 74 -17.77 -7.38 -7.87
N GLU A 75 -18.61 -8.08 -7.10
CA GLU A 75 -18.40 -9.50 -6.77
C GLU A 75 -18.20 -10.38 -8.02
N THR A 76 -18.98 -10.17 -9.08
CA THR A 76 -18.90 -10.98 -10.32
C THR A 76 -17.62 -10.74 -11.12
N GLY A 77 -16.96 -9.61 -10.91
CA GLY A 77 -15.68 -9.28 -11.54
C GLY A 77 -14.48 -9.78 -10.76
N GLY A 78 -14.68 -10.27 -9.52
CA GLY A 78 -13.60 -10.66 -8.62
C GLY A 78 -12.84 -9.47 -8.03
N PRO A 79 -11.78 -9.75 -7.25
CA PRO A 79 -10.85 -8.73 -6.77
C PRO A 79 -10.13 -8.03 -7.93
N GLU A 80 -9.95 -6.71 -7.83
CA GLU A 80 -9.23 -5.92 -8.84
C GLU A 80 -7.96 -5.31 -8.26
N CYS A 81 -6.85 -5.49 -8.99
CA CYS A 81 -5.56 -4.92 -8.63
C CYS A 81 -5.56 -3.42 -8.90
N SER A 82 -5.66 -2.60 -7.86
CA SER A 82 -5.79 -1.14 -7.98
C SER A 82 -4.44 -0.41 -8.07
N LEU A 83 -3.37 -1.01 -7.53
CA LEU A 83 -2.02 -0.44 -7.59
C LEU A 83 -0.98 -1.55 -7.44
N VAL A 84 0.10 -1.49 -8.25
CA VAL A 84 1.34 -2.25 -8.05
C VAL A 84 2.51 -1.27 -8.17
N THR A 85 3.39 -1.23 -7.18
CA THR A 85 4.58 -0.37 -7.24
C THR A 85 5.66 -0.97 -8.16
N PRO A 86 6.61 -0.14 -8.62
CA PRO A 86 7.97 -0.60 -8.96
C PRO A 86 8.60 -1.38 -7.80
N LYS A 87 9.75 -2.00 -8.03
CA LYS A 87 10.52 -2.58 -6.90
C LYS A 87 10.87 -1.48 -5.92
N LEU A 88 10.86 -1.77 -4.62
CA LEU A 88 11.17 -0.75 -3.62
C LEU A 88 12.56 -0.14 -3.82
N SER A 89 13.55 -0.91 -4.26
CA SER A 89 14.90 -0.43 -4.59
C SER A 89 14.92 0.55 -5.77
N GLU A 90 14.09 0.30 -6.78
CA GLU A 90 13.90 1.19 -7.94
C GLU A 90 13.17 2.46 -7.52
N LEU A 91 12.10 2.32 -6.73
CA LEU A 91 11.29 3.43 -6.25
C LEU A 91 12.09 4.36 -5.33
N ILE A 92 12.90 3.80 -4.43
CA ILE A 92 13.78 4.54 -3.52
C ILE A 92 15.00 5.11 -4.28
N GLY A 93 15.39 4.50 -5.39
CA GLY A 93 16.52 4.97 -6.20
C GLY A 93 17.88 4.66 -5.56
N THR A 94 17.99 3.61 -4.75
CA THR A 94 19.24 3.21 -4.10
C THR A 94 19.50 1.72 -4.17
N THR A 95 20.76 1.36 -4.31
CA THR A 95 21.25 -0.03 -4.20
C THR A 95 21.76 -0.36 -2.80
N LYS A 96 21.87 0.65 -1.92
CA LYS A 96 22.23 0.45 -0.52
C LYS A 96 21.08 -0.25 0.20
N PHE A 97 21.43 -1.04 1.21
CA PHE A 97 20.44 -1.54 2.14
C PHE A 97 19.79 -0.35 2.86
N VAL A 98 18.46 -0.32 2.87
CA VAL A 98 17.65 0.64 3.63
C VAL A 98 16.64 -0.14 4.45
N ARG A 99 16.34 0.38 5.64
CA ARG A 99 15.27 -0.15 6.48
C ARG A 99 13.99 0.62 6.18
N ILE A 100 12.94 -0.08 5.80
CA ILE A 100 11.61 0.52 5.71
C ILE A 100 11.10 0.77 7.13
N LYS A 101 10.67 2.00 7.40
CA LYS A 101 10.23 2.44 8.74
C LYS A 101 8.72 2.50 8.84
N LYS A 102 8.07 2.98 7.79
CA LYS A 102 6.64 3.25 7.76
C LYS A 102 6.12 3.23 6.33
N VAL A 103 4.93 2.68 6.13
CA VAL A 103 4.20 2.72 4.87
C VAL A 103 2.87 3.41 5.11
N VAL A 104 2.53 4.38 4.27
CA VAL A 104 1.27 5.12 4.34
C VAL A 104 0.49 4.84 3.07
N PHE A 105 -0.70 4.26 3.24
CA PHE A 105 -1.64 4.04 2.15
C PHE A 105 -2.67 5.16 2.15
N ARG A 106 -3.01 5.65 0.96
CA ARG A 106 -4.11 6.59 0.78
C ARG A 106 -5.06 6.10 -0.30
N THR A 107 -6.33 5.97 0.04
CA THR A 107 -7.37 5.61 -0.94
C THR A 107 -8.40 6.73 -1.04
N ILE A 108 -8.87 6.97 -2.27
CA ILE A 108 -10.06 7.78 -2.55
C ILE A 108 -11.06 6.84 -3.22
N SER A 109 -12.14 6.54 -2.50
CA SER A 109 -13.12 5.56 -2.94
C SER A 109 -14.45 5.72 -2.22
N HIS A 110 -15.47 5.06 -2.75
CA HIS A 110 -16.77 4.98 -2.10
C HIS A 110 -17.50 3.66 -2.44
N ASP A 111 -18.64 3.48 -1.79
CA ASP A 111 -19.51 2.32 -1.91
C ASP A 111 -20.69 2.58 -2.88
N GLN A 112 -21.58 1.63 -3.10
CA GLN A 112 -22.73 1.80 -4.00
C GLN A 112 -23.79 2.82 -3.54
N GLY A 113 -23.84 3.11 -2.24
CA GLY A 113 -24.75 4.12 -1.68
C GLY A 113 -26.05 3.61 -1.07
N PHE A 114 -26.22 2.31 -0.85
CA PHE A 114 -27.42 1.77 -0.19
C PHE A 114 -27.11 0.50 0.59
N CYS A 115 -27.83 0.26 1.69
CA CYS A 115 -27.82 -0.99 2.44
C CYS A 115 -29.19 -1.23 3.07
N SER A 116 -29.61 -2.49 3.17
CA SER A 116 -30.86 -2.88 3.85
C SER A 116 -30.78 -2.73 5.37
N GLU A 117 -29.57 -2.80 5.93
CA GLU A 117 -29.31 -2.67 7.37
C GLU A 117 -28.48 -1.41 7.64
N ASN A 118 -29.00 -0.50 8.45
CA ASN A 118 -28.33 0.77 8.75
C ASN A 118 -28.05 0.99 10.25
N ASN A 119 -28.52 0.10 11.14
CA ASN A 119 -28.36 0.24 12.58
C ASN A 119 -27.07 -0.43 13.09
N PHE A 120 -25.93 0.07 12.63
CA PHE A 120 -24.62 -0.39 13.08
C PHE A 120 -23.89 0.68 13.90
N PRO A 121 -23.12 0.30 14.93
CA PRO A 121 -22.38 1.21 15.81
C PRO A 121 -21.33 2.08 15.10
N SER A 122 -20.80 1.67 13.95
CA SER A 122 -19.85 2.46 13.17
C SER A 122 -20.32 2.64 11.72
N LYS A 123 -19.69 3.60 11.03
CA LYS A 123 -19.91 3.84 9.59
C LYS A 123 -19.24 2.80 8.67
N TYR A 124 -18.44 1.88 9.22
CA TYR A 124 -17.69 0.86 8.47
C TYR A 124 -18.20 -0.56 8.68
N LEU A 125 -18.78 -0.85 9.85
CA LEU A 125 -19.36 -2.16 10.14
C LEU A 125 -20.49 -2.46 9.15
N GLY A 126 -20.52 -3.68 8.61
CA GLY A 126 -21.49 -4.07 7.59
C GLY A 126 -21.22 -3.45 6.20
N SER A 127 -20.05 -2.83 6.00
CA SER A 127 -19.54 -2.51 4.67
C SER A 127 -18.91 -3.75 4.03
N TRP A 128 -19.28 -4.03 2.79
CA TRP A 128 -18.78 -5.15 1.99
C TRP A 128 -17.97 -4.70 0.78
N THR A 129 -17.42 -3.48 0.84
CA THR A 129 -16.41 -2.99 -0.09
C THR A 129 -15.17 -2.54 0.68
N TRP A 130 -14.01 -3.04 0.29
CA TRP A 130 -12.77 -2.82 1.03
C TRP A 130 -11.53 -2.98 0.15
N PHE A 131 -10.38 -2.70 0.75
CA PHE A 131 -9.06 -2.88 0.17
C PHE A 131 -8.24 -3.84 1.02
N GLU A 132 -7.34 -4.56 0.37
CA GLU A 132 -6.28 -5.36 0.98
C GLU A 132 -4.93 -4.93 0.41
N ALA A 133 -3.87 -5.08 1.19
CA ALA A 133 -2.50 -4.90 0.72
C ALA A 133 -1.75 -6.23 0.73
N GLY A 134 -0.84 -6.41 -0.22
CA GLY A 134 0.03 -7.58 -0.33
C GLY A 134 1.47 -7.17 -0.62
N ILE A 135 2.37 -8.16 -0.58
CA ILE A 135 3.77 -8.01 -0.92
C ILE A 135 4.11 -9.04 -1.99
N ILE A 136 4.52 -8.56 -3.15
CA ILE A 136 4.94 -9.37 -4.29
C ILE A 136 6.45 -9.54 -4.22
N ARG A 137 6.91 -10.80 -4.12
CA ARG A 137 8.32 -11.17 -4.14
C ARG A 137 8.62 -12.03 -5.36
N GLU A 138 9.59 -11.61 -6.15
CA GLU A 138 10.07 -12.38 -7.30
C GLU A 138 10.96 -13.53 -6.82
N VAL A 139 10.60 -14.75 -7.18
CA VAL A 139 11.42 -15.97 -7.05
C VAL A 139 11.97 -16.29 -8.44
N GLU A 140 13.28 -16.50 -8.52
CA GLU A 140 14.10 -16.49 -9.74
C GLU A 140 13.50 -17.16 -11.00
N LYS A 141 13.88 -16.63 -12.17
CA LYS A 141 13.50 -17.16 -13.49
C LYS A 141 14.11 -18.55 -13.70
N THR A 142 13.29 -19.55 -14.01
CA THR A 142 13.78 -20.72 -14.76
C THR A 142 14.04 -20.27 -16.19
N SER A 143 15.31 -20.30 -16.59
CA SER A 143 15.80 -19.92 -17.91
C SER A 143 15.22 -20.80 -19.02
N VAL A 144 14.03 -20.49 -19.53
CA VAL A 144 13.57 -20.98 -20.83
C VAL A 144 12.91 -19.82 -21.55
N GLY A 145 13.44 -19.52 -22.73
CA GLY A 145 13.25 -18.24 -23.42
C GLY A 145 11.80 -17.96 -23.79
N GLU A 146 11.40 -16.71 -23.59
CA GLU A 146 10.10 -16.24 -24.07
C GLU A 146 10.07 -14.75 -24.42
N GLN A 147 9.02 -14.43 -25.18
CA GLN A 147 8.82 -13.23 -26.01
C GLN A 147 8.67 -11.92 -25.23
N PRO A 148 8.90 -10.75 -25.87
CA PRO A 148 8.86 -9.46 -25.20
C PRO A 148 7.42 -9.00 -24.95
N GLY A 149 6.83 -9.45 -23.84
CA GLY A 149 5.77 -8.71 -23.13
C GLY A 149 6.42 -7.71 -22.16
N THR A 150 5.77 -6.58 -21.88
CA THR A 150 6.23 -5.67 -20.82
C THR A 150 6.11 -6.38 -19.47
N GLU A 151 7.17 -6.35 -18.66
CA GLU A 151 7.26 -6.98 -17.33
C GLU A 151 6.02 -6.68 -16.45
N GLU A 152 5.53 -5.44 -16.51
CA GLU A 152 4.32 -4.97 -15.84
C GLU A 152 3.06 -5.76 -16.22
N GLY A 153 2.89 -6.11 -17.50
CA GLY A 153 1.73 -6.87 -17.98
C GLY A 153 1.73 -8.31 -17.46
N LEU A 154 2.91 -8.92 -17.33
CA LEU A 154 3.07 -10.25 -16.74
C LEU A 154 2.78 -10.24 -15.23
N ILE A 155 3.22 -9.20 -14.53
CA ILE A 155 2.94 -9.03 -13.09
C ILE A 155 1.43 -8.87 -12.87
N LEU A 156 0.77 -7.97 -13.61
CA LEU A 156 -0.68 -7.75 -13.47
C LEU A 156 -1.49 -9.01 -13.78
N THR A 157 -1.12 -9.75 -14.83
CA THR A 157 -1.76 -11.03 -15.18
C THR A 157 -1.62 -12.03 -14.03
N ARG A 158 -0.43 -12.13 -13.43
CA ARG A 158 -0.19 -13.06 -12.31
C ARG A 158 -0.83 -12.64 -11.00
N VAL A 159 -0.90 -11.35 -10.72
CA VAL A 159 -1.66 -10.83 -9.58
C VAL A 159 -3.13 -11.20 -9.76
N ARG A 160 -3.67 -11.10 -10.99
CA ARG A 160 -5.02 -11.56 -11.31
C ARG A 160 -5.17 -13.07 -11.15
N ASP A 161 -4.26 -13.86 -11.72
CA ASP A 161 -4.29 -15.32 -11.59
C ASP A 161 -4.24 -15.75 -10.11
N PHE A 162 -3.45 -15.07 -9.27
CA PHE A 162 -3.46 -15.26 -7.82
C PHE A 162 -4.79 -14.84 -7.17
N MET A 163 -5.35 -13.69 -7.55
CA MET A 163 -6.64 -13.24 -7.02
C MET A 163 -7.78 -14.22 -7.35
N ASP A 164 -7.68 -14.93 -8.48
CA ASP A 164 -8.64 -15.92 -8.96
C ASP A 164 -8.37 -17.34 -8.40
N ALA A 165 -7.11 -17.71 -8.21
CA ALA A 165 -6.71 -19.01 -7.68
C ALA A 165 -6.47 -18.92 -6.17
N MET A 166 -7.37 -19.51 -5.37
CA MET A 166 -7.11 -19.82 -3.95
C MET A 166 -5.97 -20.85 -3.72
N ASP A 167 -5.11 -21.11 -4.71
CA ASP A 167 -4.11 -22.18 -4.68
C ASP A 167 -2.85 -21.85 -5.50
N ASP A 168 -1.71 -22.20 -4.93
CA ASP A 168 -0.36 -21.68 -5.20
C ASP A 168 0.33 -22.34 -6.41
N THR A 169 -0.42 -22.82 -7.40
CA THR A 169 0.17 -23.59 -8.50
C THR A 169 -0.38 -23.25 -9.88
N VAL A 170 0.33 -22.39 -10.62
CA VAL A 170 0.29 -22.40 -12.09
C VAL A 170 1.70 -22.20 -12.65
N GLY A 171 2.09 -23.09 -13.56
CA GLY A 171 3.39 -23.09 -14.22
C GLY A 171 3.49 -22.06 -15.34
N ASP A 172 4.51 -21.22 -15.28
CA ASP A 172 5.47 -20.93 -16.37
C ASP A 172 6.59 -20.02 -15.84
N GLY A 173 7.82 -20.19 -16.34
CA GLY A 173 9.04 -19.34 -16.31
C GLY A 173 9.43 -18.47 -15.10
N MET A 174 8.54 -17.65 -14.57
CA MET A 174 8.74 -16.74 -13.42
C MET A 174 7.93 -17.27 -12.24
N LYS A 175 8.44 -17.28 -11.02
CA LYS A 175 7.63 -17.62 -9.84
C LYS A 175 7.45 -16.35 -9.04
N ILE A 176 6.29 -15.71 -9.14
CA ILE A 176 5.94 -14.63 -8.23
C ILE A 176 5.33 -15.30 -6.99
N ALA A 177 5.91 -15.03 -5.82
CA ALA A 177 5.36 -15.47 -4.55
C ALA A 177 4.80 -14.26 -3.80
N LEU A 178 3.60 -14.37 -3.25
CA LEU A 178 3.16 -13.41 -2.26
C LEU A 178 3.75 -13.78 -0.91
N VAL A 179 4.16 -12.76 -0.16
CA VAL A 179 4.68 -12.98 1.18
C VAL A 179 3.51 -13.30 2.12
N ALA A 180 3.59 -14.44 2.78
CA ALA A 180 2.60 -14.86 3.76
C ALA A 180 2.46 -13.83 4.89
N ASN A 181 1.23 -13.58 5.32
CA ASN A 181 0.93 -12.72 6.45
C ASN A 181 1.28 -13.45 7.76
N PRO A 182 2.29 -13.00 8.52
CA PRO A 182 2.72 -13.69 9.74
C PRO A 182 1.69 -13.62 10.86
N SER A 183 0.70 -12.74 10.77
CA SER A 183 -0.39 -12.59 11.73
C SER A 183 -1.63 -13.42 11.38
N GLN A 184 -1.70 -14.00 10.18
CA GLN A 184 -2.84 -14.80 9.72
C GLN A 184 -2.34 -16.00 8.90
N THR A 185 -2.41 -17.20 9.48
CA THR A 185 -1.78 -18.44 8.98
C THR A 185 -2.13 -18.80 7.53
N ASP A 186 -3.32 -18.42 7.05
CA ASP A 186 -3.84 -18.78 5.73
C ASP A 186 -4.11 -17.55 4.83
N SER A 187 -3.41 -16.45 5.07
CA SER A 187 -3.52 -15.23 4.25
C SER A 187 -2.15 -14.76 3.76
N SER A 188 -2.10 -14.27 2.53
CA SER A 188 -0.95 -13.54 1.97
C SER A 188 -1.25 -12.05 1.77
N THR A 189 -2.36 -11.59 2.35
CA THR A 189 -2.79 -10.19 2.32
C THR A 189 -3.11 -9.67 3.72
N TRP A 190 -3.08 -8.35 3.86
CA TRP A 190 -3.45 -7.62 5.06
C TRP A 190 -4.68 -6.78 4.73
N HIS A 191 -5.70 -6.84 5.59
CA HIS A 191 -6.86 -5.94 5.46
C HIS A 191 -6.37 -4.50 5.54
N LEU A 192 -6.68 -3.68 4.54
CA LEU A 192 -6.24 -2.29 4.48
C LEU A 192 -7.32 -1.37 5.03
N GLN A 193 -8.46 -1.27 4.34
CA GLN A 193 -9.52 -0.32 4.69
C GLN A 193 -10.87 -0.71 4.08
N ARG A 194 -11.95 -0.65 4.86
CA ARG A 194 -13.34 -0.68 4.36
C ARG A 194 -13.79 0.70 3.89
N ASN A 195 -14.61 0.76 2.84
CA ASN A 195 -15.33 1.98 2.51
C ASN A 195 -16.37 2.31 3.58
N ILE A 196 -16.78 3.58 3.62
CA ILE A 196 -17.95 4.01 4.37
C ILE A 196 -19.18 3.30 3.80
N ARG A 197 -19.88 2.54 4.65
CA ARG A 197 -21.05 1.73 4.30
C ARG A 197 -22.10 2.60 3.60
N ALA A 198 -22.61 2.11 2.46
CA ALA A 198 -23.76 2.70 1.78
C ALA A 198 -23.62 4.20 1.49
N SER A 199 -22.40 4.67 1.20
CA SER A 199 -22.12 6.04 0.81
C SER A 199 -21.74 6.14 -0.66
N ARG A 200 -22.27 7.14 -1.37
CA ARG A 200 -21.85 7.52 -2.73
C ARG A 200 -20.79 8.63 -2.75
N GLU A 201 -20.44 9.14 -1.58
CA GLU A 201 -19.47 10.22 -1.46
C GLU A 201 -18.07 9.62 -1.36
N ASP A 202 -17.17 10.14 -2.18
CA ASP A 202 -15.75 9.83 -2.10
C ASP A 202 -15.22 10.15 -0.72
N ALA A 203 -14.65 9.14 -0.07
CA ALA A 203 -13.98 9.28 1.20
C ALA A 203 -12.48 9.08 1.01
N ILE A 204 -11.70 9.97 1.61
CA ILE A 204 -10.26 9.82 1.69
C ILE A 204 -9.94 9.04 2.95
N HIS A 205 -9.30 7.89 2.80
CA HIS A 205 -8.77 7.13 3.93
C HIS A 205 -7.25 7.14 3.88
N GLN A 206 -6.63 7.38 5.02
CA GLN A 206 -5.18 7.32 5.19
C GLN A 206 -4.86 6.30 6.28
N ILE A 207 -4.08 5.28 5.94
CA ILE A 207 -3.72 4.18 6.81
C ILE A 207 -2.21 4.14 6.93
N VAL A 208 -1.71 4.09 8.16
CA VAL A 208 -0.29 4.10 8.48
C VAL A 208 0.08 2.79 9.12
N TRP A 209 1.01 2.07 8.51
CA TRP A 209 1.62 0.87 9.07
C TRP A 209 3.10 1.14 9.35
N SER A 210 3.57 0.76 10.53
CA SER A 210 4.98 0.85 10.94
C SER A 210 5.43 -0.44 11.61
N ASP A 211 6.71 -0.48 11.93
CA ASP A 211 7.32 -1.57 12.73
C ASP A 211 7.08 -1.41 14.24
N GLU A 212 6.51 -0.29 14.66
CA GLU A 212 6.16 -0.01 16.05
C GLU A 212 4.94 -0.82 16.46
N VAL A 213 4.89 -1.25 17.71
CA VAL A 213 3.72 -1.94 18.26
C VAL A 213 2.73 -0.87 18.71
N PRO A 214 1.57 -0.70 18.04
CA PRO A 214 0.61 0.32 18.43
C PRO A 214 -0.11 -0.08 19.73
N ASP A 215 -0.66 0.90 20.45
CA ASP A 215 -1.44 0.66 21.68
C ASP A 215 -2.65 -0.28 21.45
N TYR A 216 -3.22 -0.26 20.24
CA TYR A 216 -4.32 -1.12 19.84
C TYR A 216 -3.88 -2.51 19.34
N ALA A 217 -2.60 -2.88 19.46
CA ALA A 217 -2.09 -4.16 18.96
C ALA A 217 -2.84 -5.37 19.55
N GLU A 218 -3.14 -5.34 20.85
CA GLU A 218 -3.82 -6.43 21.57
C GLU A 218 -5.35 -6.45 21.39
N GLU A 219 -5.94 -5.42 20.77
CA GLU A 219 -7.38 -5.42 20.49
C GLU A 219 -7.76 -6.60 19.57
N ASP A 220 -9.02 -7.04 19.64
CA ASP A 220 -9.52 -8.01 18.67
C ASP A 220 -9.51 -7.40 17.25
N GLU A 221 -8.92 -8.09 16.28
CA GLU A 221 -8.74 -7.56 14.93
C GLU A 221 -10.09 -7.26 14.25
N MET A 222 -11.07 -8.14 14.40
CA MET A 222 -12.38 -7.93 13.79
C MET A 222 -13.11 -6.74 14.44
N LYS A 223 -13.05 -6.60 15.77
CA LYS A 223 -13.62 -5.42 16.45
C LYS A 223 -12.94 -4.11 16.03
N PHE A 224 -11.62 -4.13 15.84
CA PHE A 224 -10.87 -2.96 15.38
C PHE A 224 -11.27 -2.57 13.95
N ILE A 225 -11.36 -3.54 13.03
CA ILE A 225 -11.82 -3.31 11.66
C ILE A 225 -13.30 -2.86 11.66
N ASP A 226 -14.15 -3.45 12.49
CA ASP A 226 -15.55 -3.07 12.57
C ASP A 226 -15.75 -1.65 13.08
N SER A 227 -14.89 -1.15 13.98
CA SER A 227 -14.98 0.20 14.51
C SER A 227 -14.34 1.24 13.58
N THR A 228 -13.14 0.96 13.04
CA THR A 228 -12.33 1.94 12.29
C THR A 228 -12.36 1.76 10.77
N GLY A 229 -12.79 0.60 10.29
CA GLY A 229 -12.66 0.16 8.90
C GLY A 229 -11.24 -0.27 8.50
N ALA A 230 -10.22 0.15 9.26
CA ALA A 230 -8.82 -0.07 8.95
C ALA A 230 -8.31 -1.39 9.51
N GLY A 231 -7.33 -2.00 8.84
CA GLY A 231 -6.57 -3.10 9.41
C GLY A 231 -5.28 -2.62 10.06
N LYS A 232 -4.76 -3.43 10.99
CA LYS A 232 -3.63 -3.04 11.84
C LYS A 232 -2.28 -3.11 11.13
N GLY A 233 -2.17 -3.89 10.05
CA GLY A 233 -0.92 -4.04 9.29
C GLY A 233 0.19 -4.77 10.05
N MET A 234 -0.15 -5.59 11.05
CA MET A 234 0.83 -6.25 11.92
C MET A 234 1.83 -7.06 11.10
N GLY A 235 3.12 -6.79 11.31
CA GLY A 235 4.22 -7.47 10.62
C GLY A 235 4.45 -7.06 9.16
N TYR A 236 3.56 -6.27 8.54
CA TYR A 236 3.67 -5.91 7.12
C TYR A 236 5.01 -5.25 6.78
N VAL A 237 5.37 -4.20 7.53
CA VAL A 237 6.61 -3.44 7.31
C VAL A 237 7.86 -4.30 7.50
N ARG A 238 7.83 -5.24 8.47
CA ARG A 238 8.94 -6.19 8.72
C ARG A 238 9.15 -7.17 7.57
N CYS A 239 8.09 -7.48 6.83
CA CYS A 239 8.13 -8.45 5.74
C CYS A 239 8.73 -7.87 4.45
N LEU A 240 8.75 -6.54 4.28
CA LEU A 240 9.22 -5.88 3.07
C LEU A 240 10.74 -6.00 2.88
N GLN A 241 11.14 -6.29 1.65
CA GLN A 241 12.51 -6.33 1.19
C GLN A 241 12.74 -5.37 0.01
N PRO A 242 13.98 -4.93 -0.26
CA PRO A 242 14.26 -3.97 -1.33
C PRO A 242 13.77 -4.39 -2.72
N SER A 243 13.74 -5.68 -3.03
CA SER A 243 13.29 -6.18 -4.34
C SER A 243 11.79 -6.47 -4.43
N ASP A 244 11.05 -6.25 -3.34
CA ASP A 244 9.60 -6.49 -3.32
C ASP A 244 8.83 -5.36 -3.99
N ARG A 245 7.59 -5.65 -4.38
CA ARG A 245 6.59 -4.67 -4.82
C ARG A 245 5.41 -4.67 -3.86
N ILE A 246 4.83 -3.50 -3.63
CA ILE A 246 3.60 -3.35 -2.86
C ILE A 246 2.42 -3.42 -3.82
N VAL A 247 1.42 -4.22 -3.46
CA VAL A 247 0.15 -4.31 -4.21
C VAL A 247 -1.02 -3.91 -3.32
N VAL A 248 -1.98 -3.18 -3.90
CA VAL A 248 -3.27 -2.87 -3.28
C VAL A 248 -4.40 -3.43 -4.13
N ILE A 249 -5.26 -4.21 -3.50
CA ILE A 249 -6.34 -4.97 -4.12
C ILE A 249 -7.67 -4.40 -3.63
N ALA A 250 -8.54 -3.97 -4.53
CA ALA A 250 -9.90 -3.56 -4.22
C ALA A 250 -10.85 -4.75 -4.34
N LYS A 251 -11.79 -4.84 -3.40
CA LYS A 251 -12.74 -5.95 -3.29
C LYS A 251 -14.15 -5.43 -3.03
N ALA A 252 -15.12 -6.17 -3.52
CA ALA A 252 -16.54 -6.03 -3.22
C ALA A 252 -17.14 -7.42 -3.03
N LYS A 253 -18.02 -7.57 -2.04
CA LYS A 253 -18.70 -8.84 -1.76
C LYS A 253 -20.20 -8.63 -1.82
N PHE A 254 -20.90 -9.60 -2.41
CA PHE A 254 -22.33 -9.60 -2.77
C PHE A 254 -22.69 -8.77 -4.01
N ALA A 255 -23.58 -9.32 -4.83
CA ALA A 255 -23.98 -8.79 -6.15
C ALA A 255 -24.49 -7.33 -6.16
N ALA A 256 -25.02 -6.83 -5.05
CA ALA A 256 -25.53 -5.46 -4.94
C ALA A 256 -24.47 -4.45 -4.44
N TRP A 257 -23.25 -4.90 -4.13
CA TRP A 257 -22.17 -4.06 -3.62
C TRP A 257 -21.13 -3.76 -4.71
N ALA A 258 -20.61 -2.54 -4.67
CA ALA A 258 -19.72 -2.03 -5.69
C ALA A 258 -18.72 -1.06 -5.07
N ASN A 259 -17.42 -1.34 -5.21
CA ASN A 259 -16.35 -0.46 -4.76
C ASN A 259 -15.94 0.44 -5.93
N TYR A 260 -16.16 1.74 -5.80
CA TYR A 260 -15.76 2.74 -6.78
C TYR A 260 -14.42 3.34 -6.35
N VAL A 261 -13.34 2.97 -7.05
CA VAL A 261 -11.97 3.35 -6.73
C VAL A 261 -11.52 4.47 -7.64
N ARG A 262 -11.23 5.65 -7.08
CA ARG A 262 -10.68 6.79 -7.84
C ARG A 262 -9.20 6.93 -7.76
N GLN A 263 -8.60 6.57 -6.63
CA GLN A 263 -7.18 6.78 -6.44
C GLN A 263 -6.67 5.88 -5.34
N VAL A 264 -5.49 5.32 -5.58
CA VAL A 264 -4.72 4.59 -4.58
C VAL A 264 -3.30 5.11 -4.62
N GLU A 265 -2.73 5.38 -3.46
CA GLU A 265 -1.35 5.80 -3.30
C GLU A 265 -0.67 5.10 -2.14
N VAL A 266 0.64 5.00 -2.26
CA VAL A 266 1.54 4.44 -1.26
C VAL A 266 2.70 5.41 -1.08
N GLU A 267 2.96 5.81 0.17
CA GLU A 267 4.20 6.44 0.58
C GLU A 267 5.03 5.44 1.39
N VAL A 268 6.33 5.39 1.14
CA VAL A 268 7.27 4.53 1.85
C VAL A 268 8.34 5.40 2.48
N TYR A 269 8.41 5.38 3.81
CA TYR A 269 9.43 6.06 4.61
C TYR A 269 10.53 5.06 4.96
N TYR A 270 11.79 5.47 4.85
CA TYR A 270 12.93 4.58 5.01
C TYR A 270 14.09 5.29 5.71
N SER A 271 15.02 4.51 6.26
CA SER A 271 16.28 5.00 6.83
C SER A 271 17.44 4.17 6.28
N ASP A 272 18.60 4.79 6.16
CA ASP A 272 19.88 4.15 5.83
C ASP A 272 20.65 3.68 7.07
#